data_AF-A0A553IBS1-F1
#
_entry.id   AF-A0A553IBS1-F1
#
_cell.length_a   1.000
_cell.length_b   1.000
_cell.length_c   1.000
_cell.angle_alpha   90.00
_cell.angle_beta   90.00
_cell.angle_gamma   90.00
#
_symmetry.space_group_name_H-M   'P 1'
#
loop_
_entity.id
_entity.type
_entity.pdbx_description
1 polymer ?
#
loop_
_entity_poly.entity_id
_entity_poly.type
_entity_poly.pdbx_seq_one_letter_code
_entity_poly.pdbx_strand_id
1 'polypeptide(L)'
;MSIDHPDGAVIQAAGMAPKLATRSGDQGSASSPGMRTTLFDEKGTRPLGVAEGQGKMTLRRRRWSSSAYITVFIICASLILAPYNLRLRLLSLLSGRGWHFTGEAWDDTSPGNYTAATGLAETLEMARSLLHLVAGLIGMTQALPFVRQAGLNYTTAESGNPFVDGWYADPDTEFYEGKYWVFPTSSLPYDEQTYLDAFSSPDLIHWEKHANILTIENVKWATRAVWAPAPIFRNGKYFIYFGANDIQEGQPEAGVIGGIGVAVADKPEGPYVDAIGKPLIGEYYNGAQPIDQDVFIDDDGQAYIFYGGHSHANVAKINDDMISIGQFDDGTSFREITPEGYTEGTQMIKRNGKYYLMWSEGVWTGPDYSVSYAMSDSVLGPFGETVRILQQDPEVAKGSGHNGVINIPNTDVWYIVYHRRPLSETDGNHRVLAYDRMYFNEDGTIAPVNMLVKDDFADGQSVGWKQYGSAWSVADERFVSAGAGVAMLDTNFGDLVYDATISVSGSDADAGLLFRAGNVSGDLSQLTGYHAKISASGSVILEKFVTGASSILSQSDAIITLATEHHIRVTAVGSQISVFVDDMQTPRIAATDTSFSTGADGVRSSAAGARFGYISVAKP
;
A
#
# COMPACT_ATOMS: atom_id res chain seq x y z
N MET A 1 15.98 -45.42 0.02
CA MET A 1 14.98 -46.35 -0.56
C MET A 1 15.10 -46.22 -2.06
N SER A 2 15.50 -47.30 -2.74
CA SER A 2 15.75 -47.39 -4.18
C SER A 2 14.46 -47.83 -4.86
N ILE A 3 13.96 -47.08 -5.86
CA ILE A 3 13.03 -47.60 -6.86
C ILE A 3 13.38 -47.01 -8.24
N ASP A 4 13.46 -47.93 -9.19
CA ASP A 4 13.96 -47.86 -10.55
C ASP A 4 13.16 -46.97 -11.54
N HIS A 5 13.91 -46.48 -12.54
CA HIS A 5 13.42 -46.07 -13.87
C HIS A 5 13.30 -47.28 -14.81
N PRO A 6 12.48 -47.18 -15.88
CA PRO A 6 12.74 -47.90 -17.12
C PRO A 6 13.00 -46.95 -18.31
N ASP A 7 14.09 -47.26 -19.02
CA ASP A 7 14.40 -47.22 -20.47
C ASP A 7 13.41 -46.49 -21.42
N GLY A 8 13.81 -45.77 -22.46
CA GLY A 8 15.06 -45.77 -23.23
C GLY A 8 14.71 -45.68 -24.73
N ALA A 9 15.27 -44.70 -25.45
CA ALA A 9 15.36 -44.74 -26.91
C ALA A 9 16.61 -43.97 -27.37
N VAL A 10 17.53 -44.72 -27.95
CA VAL A 10 18.83 -44.31 -28.48
C VAL A 10 18.67 -43.87 -29.93
N ILE A 11 19.21 -42.69 -30.29
CA ILE A 11 19.79 -42.46 -31.63
C ILE A 11 21.16 -41.82 -31.44
N GLN A 12 22.16 -42.48 -32.02
CA GLN A 12 23.57 -42.13 -32.01
C GLN A 12 23.98 -41.71 -33.43
N ALA A 13 24.55 -40.51 -33.59
CA ALA A 13 25.45 -40.14 -34.69
C ALA A 13 26.11 -38.80 -34.30
N ALA A 14 27.35 -38.82 -33.78
CA ALA A 14 28.61 -38.78 -34.52
C ALA A 14 29.10 -37.35 -34.83
N GLY A 15 30.05 -36.89 -33.98
CA GLY A 15 31.30 -36.24 -34.37
C GLY A 15 31.27 -34.84 -35.01
N MET A 16 31.78 -33.84 -34.29
CA MET A 16 32.98 -33.06 -34.67
C MET A 16 33.21 -31.89 -33.71
N ALA A 17 34.43 -31.78 -33.20
CA ALA A 17 35.05 -30.57 -32.66
C ALA A 17 36.49 -30.51 -33.19
N PRO A 18 37.25 -29.40 -33.07
CA PRO A 18 36.91 -27.98 -33.09
C PRO A 18 37.70 -27.25 -34.21
N LYS A 19 37.42 -25.95 -34.45
CA LYS A 19 38.35 -25.08 -35.22
C LYS A 19 38.75 -23.86 -34.41
N LEU A 20 40.06 -23.80 -34.13
CA LEU A 20 40.83 -22.62 -33.75
C LEU A 20 41.05 -21.70 -34.97
N ALA A 21 41.09 -20.38 -34.71
CA ALA A 21 41.90 -19.37 -35.42
C ALA A 21 42.08 -18.17 -34.47
N THR A 22 43.20 -18.04 -33.74
CA THR A 22 44.46 -17.31 -34.05
C THR A 22 44.39 -15.78 -34.15
N ARG A 23 44.89 -15.12 -33.08
CA ARG A 23 45.92 -14.05 -32.99
C ARG A 23 45.98 -12.88 -34.00
N SER A 24 45.98 -11.65 -33.44
CA SER A 24 47.07 -10.64 -33.41
C SER A 24 46.50 -9.40 -32.69
N GLY A 25 47.16 -8.63 -31.80
CA GLY A 25 48.52 -8.10 -31.68
C GLY A 25 48.31 -6.58 -31.50
N ASP A 26 48.44 -5.99 -30.32
CA ASP A 26 49.66 -5.56 -29.60
C ASP A 26 49.67 -4.02 -29.48
N GLN A 27 49.80 -3.54 -28.24
CA GLN A 27 50.60 -2.38 -27.76
C GLN A 27 50.27 -0.94 -28.19
N GLY A 28 50.27 -0.04 -27.19
CA GLY A 28 50.92 1.26 -27.36
C GLY A 28 50.26 2.48 -26.71
N SER A 29 50.52 2.70 -25.43
CA SER A 29 50.42 3.98 -24.73
C SER A 29 51.36 5.06 -25.29
N ALA A 30 50.93 6.34 -25.34
CA ALA A 30 51.77 7.51 -24.99
C ALA A 30 51.04 8.87 -25.15
N SER A 31 50.95 9.58 -24.01
CA SER A 31 51.17 11.03 -23.78
C SER A 31 50.65 12.12 -24.73
N SER A 32 49.87 13.03 -24.13
CA SER A 32 49.55 14.40 -24.54
C SER A 32 50.80 15.30 -24.75
N PRO A 33 50.63 16.43 -25.46
CA PRO A 33 50.69 17.70 -24.74
C PRO A 33 49.60 18.71 -25.16
N GLY A 34 49.32 19.64 -24.25
CA GLY A 34 48.13 20.48 -24.25
C GLY A 34 48.08 21.57 -25.30
N MET A 35 46.86 22.09 -25.46
CA MET A 35 46.60 23.35 -26.14
C MET A 35 45.53 24.13 -25.36
N ARG A 36 45.95 25.28 -24.82
CA ARG A 36 45.09 26.30 -24.20
C ARG A 36 44.21 26.94 -25.27
N THR A 37 42.89 26.95 -25.06
CA THR A 37 41.94 27.74 -25.84
C THR A 37 41.52 28.97 -25.04
N THR A 38 42.01 30.14 -25.46
CA THR A 38 41.46 31.45 -25.09
C THR A 38 40.35 31.82 -26.06
N LEU A 39 39.14 32.04 -25.55
CA LEU A 39 37.99 32.57 -26.29
C LEU A 39 38.03 34.10 -26.25
N PHE A 40 37.90 34.74 -27.41
CA PHE A 40 37.62 36.18 -27.57
C PHE A 40 36.13 36.35 -27.95
N ASP A 41 35.53 37.48 -27.56
CA ASP A 41 34.17 37.86 -27.92
C ASP A 41 34.10 38.58 -29.29
N GLU A 42 32.90 38.60 -29.88
CA GLU A 42 32.63 38.96 -31.29
C GLU A 42 32.86 40.45 -31.66
N LYS A 43 33.50 41.29 -30.82
CA LYS A 43 33.67 42.73 -31.12
C LYS A 43 35.05 43.34 -30.78
N GLY A 44 36.12 42.56 -30.79
CA GLY A 44 37.42 42.95 -31.35
C GLY A 44 38.05 44.32 -31.02
N THR A 45 38.07 44.82 -29.78
CA THR A 45 38.94 45.97 -29.41
C THR A 45 39.50 45.93 -27.96
N ARG A 46 40.73 45.40 -27.82
CA ARG A 46 41.78 45.63 -26.77
C ARG A 46 41.51 45.26 -25.28
N PRO A 47 42.59 44.96 -24.50
CA PRO A 47 42.56 44.03 -23.37
C PRO A 47 42.34 44.67 -21.99
N LEU A 48 41.73 43.93 -21.06
CA LEU A 48 41.53 44.33 -19.67
C LEU A 48 42.79 44.06 -18.83
N GLY A 49 43.44 45.13 -18.40
CA GLY A 49 44.44 45.13 -17.33
C GLY A 49 43.80 45.36 -15.95
N VAL A 50 44.46 44.81 -14.93
CA VAL A 50 44.12 44.89 -13.50
C VAL A 50 44.44 46.29 -12.94
N ALA A 51 43.53 46.90 -12.17
CA ALA A 51 43.87 47.89 -11.14
C ALA A 51 42.75 48.06 -10.09
N GLU A 52 43.15 48.11 -8.83
CA GLU A 52 42.38 48.44 -7.62
C GLU A 52 41.88 49.90 -7.62
N GLY A 53 40.77 50.19 -6.91
CA GLY A 53 40.41 51.57 -6.56
C GLY A 53 38.98 51.76 -6.05
N GLN A 54 38.85 52.25 -4.82
CA GLN A 54 37.59 52.60 -4.14
C GLN A 54 36.79 53.72 -4.83
N GLY A 55 35.45 53.64 -4.82
CA GLY A 55 34.57 54.72 -5.30
C GLY A 55 33.10 54.57 -4.89
N LYS A 56 32.58 55.60 -4.21
CA LYS A 56 31.22 55.74 -3.64
C LYS A 56 30.10 55.59 -4.67
N MET A 57 29.02 54.88 -4.31
CA MET A 57 27.82 54.72 -5.14
C MET A 57 26.68 55.65 -4.67
N THR A 58 26.29 56.60 -5.52
CA THR A 58 25.12 57.47 -5.36
C THR A 58 23.86 56.75 -5.86
N LEU A 59 22.89 56.49 -4.97
CA LEU A 59 21.61 55.86 -5.34
C LEU A 59 20.66 56.88 -6.01
N ARG A 60 20.36 56.71 -7.31
CA ARG A 60 19.18 57.30 -7.95
C ARG A 60 17.96 56.42 -7.66
N ARG A 61 17.00 56.90 -6.87
CA ARG A 61 15.69 56.23 -6.69
C ARG A 61 14.84 56.38 -7.96
N ARG A 62 14.55 55.28 -8.65
CA ARG A 62 13.44 55.20 -9.63
C ARG A 62 12.12 55.08 -8.84
N ARG A 63 11.18 55.99 -9.08
CA ARG A 63 9.78 55.84 -8.63
C ARG A 63 9.10 54.80 -9.53
N TRP A 64 8.56 53.75 -8.93
CA TRP A 64 7.68 52.80 -9.60
C TRP A 64 6.27 53.36 -9.62
N SER A 65 5.55 53.22 -10.74
CA SER A 65 4.14 53.60 -10.83
C SER A 65 3.27 52.61 -10.03
N SER A 66 2.15 53.09 -9.49
CA SER A 66 1.21 52.30 -8.69
C SER A 66 0.73 51.02 -9.38
N SER A 67 0.75 51.00 -10.71
CA SER A 67 0.44 49.83 -11.54
C SER A 67 1.38 48.65 -11.31
N ALA A 68 2.66 48.88 -11.02
CA ALA A 68 3.61 47.79 -10.84
C ALA A 68 3.45 47.06 -9.50
N TYR A 69 2.99 47.77 -8.46
CA TYR A 69 2.67 47.15 -7.17
C TYR A 69 1.44 46.24 -7.25
N ILE A 70 0.45 46.62 -8.07
CA ILE A 70 -0.74 45.80 -8.33
C ILE A 70 -0.37 44.54 -9.10
N THR A 71 0.51 44.65 -10.11
CA THR A 71 0.99 43.49 -10.87
C THR A 71 1.76 42.50 -10.01
N VAL A 72 2.66 42.99 -9.13
CA VAL A 72 3.39 42.12 -8.19
C VAL A 72 2.43 41.47 -7.20
N PHE A 73 1.41 42.19 -6.72
CA PHE A 73 0.40 41.64 -5.82
C PHE A 73 -0.43 40.52 -6.49
N ILE A 74 -0.83 40.69 -7.75
CA ILE A 74 -1.58 39.66 -8.50
C ILE A 74 -0.70 38.43 -8.76
N ILE A 75 0.59 38.62 -9.09
CA ILE A 75 1.54 37.51 -9.28
C ILE A 75 1.74 36.73 -7.97
N CYS A 76 1.97 37.42 -6.85
CA CYS A 76 2.12 36.79 -5.54
C CYS A 76 0.83 36.07 -5.10
N ALA A 77 -0.34 36.69 -5.26
CA ALA A 77 -1.62 36.05 -4.94
C ALA A 77 -1.89 34.81 -5.82
N SER A 78 -1.52 34.85 -7.10
CA SER A 78 -1.69 33.73 -8.02
C SER A 78 -0.75 32.57 -7.70
N LEU A 79 0.50 32.86 -7.28
CA LEU A 79 1.47 31.84 -6.87
C LEU A 79 1.10 31.17 -5.53
N ILE A 80 0.48 31.92 -4.61
CA ILE A 80 0.01 31.39 -3.32
C ILE A 80 -1.25 30.54 -3.49
N LEU A 81 -2.12 30.87 -4.45
CA LEU A 81 -3.39 30.17 -4.67
C LEU A 81 -3.31 29.04 -5.71
N ALA A 82 -2.21 28.92 -6.46
CA ALA A 82 -1.98 27.89 -7.48
C ALA A 82 -2.18 26.43 -7.00
N PRO A 83 -1.81 26.04 -5.75
CA PRO A 83 -2.04 24.69 -5.26
C PRO A 83 -3.52 24.35 -5.00
N TYR A 84 -4.40 25.36 -4.95
CA TYR A 84 -5.78 25.23 -4.47
C TYR A 84 -6.84 25.27 -5.58
N ASN A 85 -6.46 25.24 -6.86
CA ASN A 85 -7.37 25.21 -8.02
C ASN A 85 -8.48 26.29 -8.08
N LEU A 86 -8.34 27.42 -7.37
CA LEU A 86 -9.26 28.55 -7.50
C LEU A 86 -8.93 29.39 -8.75
N ARG A 87 -9.68 29.23 -9.84
CA ARG A 87 -9.63 30.17 -10.97
C ARG A 87 -10.38 31.47 -10.64
N LEU A 88 -9.66 32.55 -10.37
CA LEU A 88 -10.24 33.90 -10.34
C LEU A 88 -10.54 34.39 -11.78
N ARG A 89 -11.80 34.37 -12.19
CA ARG A 89 -12.27 35.18 -13.33
C ARG A 89 -12.53 36.61 -12.86
N LEU A 90 -11.54 37.49 -12.95
CA LEU A 90 -11.72 38.93 -12.80
C LEU A 90 -11.92 39.57 -14.19
N LEU A 91 -13.14 39.48 -14.70
CA LEU A 91 -13.61 40.21 -15.87
C LEU A 91 -15.03 40.68 -15.60
N SER A 92 -15.14 41.88 -15.03
CA SER A 92 -16.26 42.84 -15.14
C SER A 92 -16.32 43.68 -13.86
N LEU A 93 -15.76 44.89 -13.90
CA LEU A 93 -16.13 45.98 -12.96
C LEU A 93 -15.61 47.33 -13.48
N LEU A 94 -15.72 47.58 -14.78
CA LEU A 94 -15.59 48.93 -15.36
C LEU A 94 -16.48 49.05 -16.59
N SER A 95 -17.80 49.01 -16.39
CA SER A 95 -18.73 49.61 -17.33
C SER A 95 -19.92 50.20 -16.59
N GLY A 96 -19.99 51.53 -16.60
CA GLY A 96 -21.24 52.25 -16.33
C GLY A 96 -21.16 53.31 -15.23
N ARG A 97 -21.11 54.58 -15.69
CA ARG A 97 -21.56 55.80 -15.02
C ARG A 97 -20.71 56.23 -13.82
N GLY A 98 -19.96 57.34 -13.84
CA GLY A 98 -20.31 58.66 -14.35
C GLY A 98 -20.40 59.60 -13.16
N TRP A 99 -19.28 60.25 -12.80
CA TRP A 99 -19.27 61.41 -11.92
C TRP A 99 -18.65 62.57 -12.68
N HIS A 100 -19.53 63.49 -13.09
CA HIS A 100 -19.15 64.80 -13.59
C HIS A 100 -18.61 65.64 -12.42
N PHE A 101 -17.44 66.23 -12.59
CA PHE A 101 -17.15 67.54 -12.01
C PHE A 101 -16.85 68.51 -13.15
N THR A 102 -17.71 69.52 -13.26
CA THR A 102 -17.53 70.74 -14.03
C THR A 102 -16.59 71.67 -13.28
N GLY A 103 -15.54 72.16 -13.92
CA GLY A 103 -14.66 73.22 -13.41
C GLY A 103 -13.75 73.72 -14.52
N GLU A 104 -13.69 75.04 -14.67
CA GLU A 104 -13.20 75.80 -15.83
C GLU A 104 -11.70 75.65 -16.13
N ALA A 105 -11.32 76.08 -17.34
CA ALA A 105 -9.96 76.09 -17.87
C ALA A 105 -9.17 77.37 -17.47
N TRP A 106 -7.84 77.33 -17.67
CA TRP A 106 -6.79 78.39 -17.57
C TRP A 106 -6.14 78.55 -16.17
N ASP A 107 -4.87 78.95 -15.95
CA ASP A 107 -3.80 79.58 -16.75
C ASP A 107 -2.43 79.24 -16.10
N ASP A 108 -1.36 79.37 -16.87
CA ASP A 108 0.04 79.17 -16.54
C ASP A 108 0.63 80.50 -16.02
N THR A 109 0.73 80.70 -14.69
CA THR A 109 1.74 81.58 -14.05
C THR A 109 1.62 81.62 -12.52
N SER A 110 2.77 81.49 -11.87
CA SER A 110 3.13 81.81 -10.47
C SER A 110 3.03 80.71 -9.37
N PRO A 111 3.99 80.69 -8.41
CA PRO A 111 4.27 79.52 -7.57
C PRO A 111 3.65 79.65 -6.18
N GLY A 112 2.89 78.66 -5.74
CA GLY A 112 2.29 78.68 -4.40
C GLY A 112 1.84 77.30 -3.91
N ASN A 113 2.62 76.76 -2.97
CA ASN A 113 2.28 75.79 -1.92
C ASN A 113 1.08 74.84 -2.14
N TYR A 114 1.39 73.57 -2.38
CA TYR A 114 0.51 72.45 -2.03
C TYR A 114 1.17 71.56 -0.98
N THR A 115 0.49 71.49 0.16
CA THR A 115 0.73 70.56 1.28
C THR A 115 0.66 69.11 0.81
N ALA A 116 1.82 68.49 0.59
CA ALA A 116 1.96 67.06 0.29
C ALA A 116 1.89 66.17 1.55
N ALA A 117 0.96 66.46 2.47
CA ALA A 117 0.87 65.76 3.75
C ALA A 117 -0.34 64.81 3.86
N THR A 118 -1.36 64.92 3.00
CA THR A 118 -2.57 64.08 3.10
C THR A 118 -2.43 62.76 2.34
N GLY A 119 -1.77 62.74 1.17
CA GLY A 119 -1.65 61.52 0.37
C GLY A 119 -0.73 60.44 0.95
N LEU A 120 0.31 60.81 1.70
CA LEU A 120 1.26 59.85 2.29
C LEU A 120 0.69 59.17 3.54
N ALA A 121 -0.11 59.90 4.33
CA ALA A 121 -0.76 59.36 5.52
C ALA A 121 -1.84 58.34 5.15
N GLU A 122 -2.66 58.64 4.12
CA GLU A 122 -3.69 57.71 3.64
C GLU A 122 -3.10 56.47 2.96
N THR A 123 -1.97 56.58 2.24
CA THR A 123 -1.27 55.40 1.69
C THR A 123 -0.58 54.55 2.77
N LEU A 124 -0.07 55.15 3.84
CA LEU A 124 0.50 54.42 4.98
C LEU A 124 -0.60 53.76 5.84
N GLU A 125 -1.77 54.38 5.99
CA GLU A 125 -2.92 53.74 6.64
C GLU A 125 -3.51 52.61 5.79
N MET A 126 -3.64 52.77 4.47
CA MET A 126 -4.04 51.67 3.59
C MET A 126 -3.03 50.52 3.63
N ALA A 127 -1.72 50.80 3.62
CA ALA A 127 -0.69 49.78 3.73
C ALA A 127 -0.72 49.07 5.09
N ARG A 128 -0.99 49.79 6.19
CA ARG A 128 -1.23 49.18 7.50
C ARG A 128 -2.48 48.32 7.51
N SER A 129 -3.61 48.79 6.99
CA SER A 129 -4.85 48.02 6.92
C SER A 129 -4.72 46.77 6.04
N LEU A 130 -3.98 46.85 4.93
CA LEU A 130 -3.63 45.69 4.09
C LEU A 130 -2.66 44.73 4.79
N LEU A 131 -1.69 45.23 5.57
CA LEU A 131 -0.80 44.38 6.36
C LEU A 131 -1.56 43.67 7.50
N HIS A 132 -2.54 44.33 8.12
CA HIS A 132 -3.43 43.70 9.11
C HIS A 132 -4.43 42.75 8.45
N LEU A 133 -4.86 43.01 7.21
CA LEU A 133 -5.69 42.07 6.44
C LEU A 133 -4.90 40.83 6.02
N VAL A 134 -3.65 40.99 5.58
CA VAL A 134 -2.75 39.87 5.23
C VAL A 134 -2.30 39.12 6.47
N ALA A 135 -1.97 39.79 7.59
CA ALA A 135 -1.69 39.13 8.86
C ALA A 135 -2.94 38.45 9.44
N GLY A 136 -4.13 39.03 9.23
CA GLY A 136 -5.42 38.43 9.55
C GLY A 136 -5.74 37.22 8.68
N LEU A 137 -5.42 37.25 7.37
CA LEU A 137 -5.56 36.12 6.46
C LEU A 137 -4.51 35.03 6.73
N ILE A 138 -3.27 35.38 7.09
CA ILE A 138 -2.24 34.43 7.51
C ILE A 138 -2.58 33.82 8.87
N GLY A 139 -3.20 34.61 9.76
CA GLY A 139 -3.77 34.11 11.03
C GLY A 139 -5.01 33.23 10.82
N MET A 140 -5.80 33.48 9.77
CA MET A 140 -6.95 32.65 9.39
C MET A 140 -6.55 31.41 8.57
N THR A 141 -5.40 31.40 7.88
CA THR A 141 -4.86 30.18 7.24
C THR A 141 -4.12 29.27 8.23
N GLN A 142 -3.75 29.77 9.42
CA GLN A 142 -3.31 28.93 10.55
C GLN A 142 -4.48 28.44 11.42
N ALA A 143 -5.71 28.78 11.06
CA ALA A 143 -6.93 28.39 11.77
C ALA A 143 -8.02 27.86 10.84
N LEU A 144 -7.68 27.38 9.64
CA LEU A 144 -8.42 26.24 9.14
C LEU A 144 -8.09 25.11 10.12
N PRO A 145 -9.07 24.46 10.76
CA PRO A 145 -8.76 23.21 11.37
C PRO A 145 -8.21 22.38 10.20
N PHE A 146 -6.92 22.06 10.22
CA PHE A 146 -6.59 20.66 10.08
C PHE A 146 -7.57 20.03 11.05
N VAL A 147 -8.68 19.51 10.53
CA VAL A 147 -9.50 18.62 11.32
C VAL A 147 -8.47 17.55 11.61
N ARG A 148 -7.83 17.68 12.77
CA ARG A 148 -7.08 16.64 13.41
C ARG A 148 -8.15 15.59 13.51
N GLN A 149 -8.19 14.71 12.52
CA GLN A 149 -9.17 13.64 12.43
C GLN A 149 -9.17 13.06 13.84
N ALA A 150 -10.31 13.16 14.52
CA ALA A 150 -10.40 12.82 15.93
C ALA A 150 -9.66 11.49 16.11
N GLY A 151 -8.64 11.50 16.99
CA GLY A 151 -7.46 10.64 16.86
C GLY A 151 -7.81 9.20 16.49
N LEU A 152 -7.66 8.87 15.20
CA LEU A 152 -7.84 7.51 14.71
C LEU A 152 -6.88 6.63 15.50
N ASN A 153 -7.44 5.65 16.20
CA ASN A 153 -6.62 4.71 16.93
C ASN A 153 -6.12 3.64 15.94
N TYR A 154 -5.02 3.94 15.26
CA TYR A 154 -4.36 2.99 14.36
C TYR A 154 -3.73 1.78 15.09
N THR A 155 -3.92 1.64 16.41
CA THR A 155 -3.61 0.37 17.08
C THR A 155 -4.71 -0.68 16.90
N THR A 156 -5.91 -0.26 16.47
CA THR A 156 -7.09 -1.09 16.28
C THR A 156 -7.80 -0.81 14.95
N ALA A 157 -7.15 -0.13 13.99
CA ALA A 157 -7.76 0.21 12.70
C ALA A 157 -7.69 -0.97 11.74
N GLU A 158 -8.84 -1.59 11.48
CA GLU A 158 -8.96 -2.89 10.83
C GLU A 158 -10.25 -2.93 9.99
N SER A 159 -10.17 -3.47 8.76
CA SER A 159 -11.28 -3.66 7.82
C SER A 159 -11.79 -5.12 7.83
N GLY A 160 -11.12 -5.99 8.60
CA GLY A 160 -11.19 -7.44 8.42
C GLY A 160 -10.28 -7.93 7.29
N ASN A 161 -9.99 -9.23 7.28
CA ASN A 161 -9.15 -9.86 6.26
C ASN A 161 -9.94 -10.97 5.52
N PRO A 162 -9.95 -10.98 4.17
CA PRO A 162 -9.33 -10.00 3.28
C PRO A 162 -10.05 -8.65 3.30
N PHE A 163 -9.30 -7.56 3.17
CA PHE A 163 -9.83 -6.19 3.33
C PHE A 163 -10.45 -5.61 2.05
N VAL A 164 -10.28 -6.29 0.91
CA VAL A 164 -10.90 -5.96 -0.37
C VAL A 164 -11.27 -7.25 -1.10
N ASP A 165 -12.33 -7.19 -1.92
CA ASP A 165 -12.75 -8.31 -2.76
C ASP A 165 -11.94 -8.39 -4.07
N GLY A 166 -11.83 -9.59 -4.61
CA GLY A 166 -11.14 -9.90 -5.85
C GLY A 166 -9.79 -10.61 -5.69
N TRP A 167 -9.29 -11.10 -6.82
CA TRP A 167 -8.02 -11.85 -6.87
C TRP A 167 -6.85 -10.92 -7.11
N TYR A 168 -6.07 -10.71 -6.05
CA TYR A 168 -4.97 -9.77 -6.01
C TYR A 168 -3.79 -10.35 -5.24
N ALA A 169 -2.60 -10.00 -5.69
CA ALA A 169 -1.37 -10.46 -5.10
C ALA A 169 -0.29 -9.40 -5.13
N ASP A 170 0.85 -9.75 -4.55
CA ASP A 170 2.08 -8.98 -4.68
C ASP A 170 1.90 -7.48 -4.34
N PRO A 171 1.34 -7.15 -3.15
CA PRO A 171 1.06 -5.77 -2.81
C PRO A 171 2.34 -4.99 -2.52
N ASP A 172 2.43 -3.78 -3.06
CA ASP A 172 3.32 -2.73 -2.55
C ASP A 172 2.49 -1.54 -2.05
N THR A 173 3.04 -0.74 -1.14
CA THR A 173 2.28 0.19 -0.32
C THR A 173 2.94 1.53 -0.18
N GLU A 174 2.13 2.59 -0.20
CA GLU A 174 2.62 3.95 -0.13
C GLU A 174 1.69 4.88 0.66
N PHE A 175 2.21 6.02 1.09
CA PHE A 175 1.40 7.08 1.70
C PHE A 175 1.40 8.35 0.84
N TYR A 176 0.36 8.52 0.04
CA TYR A 176 0.23 9.64 -0.89
C TYR A 176 -0.98 10.49 -0.57
N GLU A 177 -0.77 11.81 -0.57
CA GLU A 177 -1.82 12.81 -0.45
C GLU A 177 -2.74 12.61 0.77
N GLY A 178 -2.19 12.11 1.88
CA GLY A 178 -2.94 11.87 3.12
C GLY A 178 -3.71 10.54 3.16
N LYS A 179 -3.50 9.64 2.20
CA LYS A 179 -4.10 8.30 2.14
C LYS A 179 -3.03 7.22 2.12
N TYR A 180 -3.36 6.07 2.67
CA TYR A 180 -2.64 4.81 2.48
C TYR A 180 -3.03 4.22 1.13
N TRP A 181 -2.07 3.70 0.39
CA TRP A 181 -2.26 3.08 -0.92
C TRP A 181 -1.70 1.66 -0.92
N VAL A 182 -2.38 0.76 -1.62
CA VAL A 182 -1.94 -0.60 -1.90
C VAL A 182 -2.04 -0.81 -3.41
N PHE A 183 -0.94 -1.20 -4.04
CA PHE A 183 -0.80 -1.47 -5.46
C PHE A 183 -0.50 -2.97 -5.61
N PRO A 184 -1.46 -3.80 -6.05
CA PRO A 184 -1.25 -5.23 -6.26
C PRO A 184 -1.14 -5.61 -7.73
N THR A 185 -0.55 -6.78 -7.99
CA THR A 185 -0.77 -7.57 -9.20
C THR A 185 -2.23 -8.04 -9.27
N SER A 186 -2.85 -7.95 -10.45
CA SER A 186 -4.11 -8.66 -10.74
C SER A 186 -3.84 -10.16 -10.81
N SER A 187 -4.29 -10.93 -9.82
CA SER A 187 -3.92 -12.35 -9.68
C SER A 187 -4.83 -13.25 -10.53
N LEU A 188 -4.51 -13.33 -11.82
CA LEU A 188 -5.25 -14.06 -12.86
C LEU A 188 -4.35 -15.07 -13.58
N PRO A 189 -4.87 -15.96 -14.45
CA PRO A 189 -4.02 -16.77 -15.31
C PRO A 189 -2.97 -15.92 -16.04
N TYR A 190 -1.77 -16.47 -16.21
CA TYR A 190 -0.56 -15.78 -16.70
C TYR A 190 -0.79 -14.79 -17.88
N ASP A 191 -1.50 -15.24 -18.93
CA ASP A 191 -1.77 -14.41 -20.12
C ASP A 191 -2.83 -13.32 -19.91
N GLU A 192 -3.62 -13.40 -18.84
CA GLU A 192 -4.71 -12.47 -18.52
C GLU A 192 -4.26 -11.33 -17.58
N GLN A 193 -3.09 -11.46 -16.95
CA GLN A 193 -2.47 -10.45 -16.11
C GLN A 193 -1.96 -9.27 -16.96
N THR A 194 -2.88 -8.38 -17.34
CA THR A 194 -2.67 -7.34 -18.37
C THR A 194 -2.93 -5.91 -17.86
N TYR A 195 -3.23 -5.77 -16.57
CA TYR A 195 -3.51 -4.50 -15.92
C TYR A 195 -3.19 -4.56 -14.43
N LEU A 196 -3.02 -3.36 -13.84
CA LEU A 196 -2.92 -3.15 -12.41
C LEU A 196 -4.12 -2.30 -11.95
N ASP A 197 -4.67 -2.66 -10.80
CA ASP A 197 -5.56 -1.82 -10.01
C ASP A 197 -4.77 -1.22 -8.83
N ALA A 198 -5.39 -0.32 -8.08
CA ALA A 198 -4.88 0.13 -6.78
C ALA A 198 -6.03 0.32 -5.79
N PHE A 199 -5.69 0.39 -4.51
CA PHE A 199 -6.63 0.62 -3.42
C PHE A 199 -6.12 1.75 -2.55
N SER A 200 -6.99 2.66 -2.13
CA SER A 200 -6.61 3.76 -1.24
C SER A 200 -7.53 3.83 -0.02
N SER A 201 -6.99 4.16 1.15
CA SER A 201 -7.76 4.35 2.38
C SER A 201 -7.29 5.59 3.15
N PRO A 202 -8.20 6.40 3.70
CA PRO A 202 -7.83 7.48 4.62
C PRO A 202 -7.52 6.98 6.05
N ASP A 203 -7.98 5.79 6.42
CA ASP A 203 -8.06 5.34 7.81
C ASP A 203 -7.67 3.87 8.04
N LEU A 204 -7.25 3.15 7.00
CA LEU A 204 -7.02 1.70 6.94
C LEU A 204 -8.28 0.84 7.10
N ILE A 205 -9.46 1.44 7.23
CA ILE A 205 -10.73 0.74 7.41
C ILE A 205 -11.52 0.80 6.11
N HIS A 206 -11.71 1.99 5.56
CA HIS A 206 -12.49 2.19 4.35
C HIS A 206 -11.58 2.23 3.12
N TRP A 207 -11.66 1.21 2.27
CA TRP A 207 -10.85 1.08 1.07
C TRP A 207 -11.63 1.43 -0.20
N GLU A 208 -11.04 2.30 -1.02
CA GLU A 208 -11.54 2.71 -2.33
C GLU A 208 -10.71 2.04 -3.42
N LYS A 209 -11.37 1.33 -4.35
CA LYS A 209 -10.72 0.71 -5.52
C LYS A 209 -10.55 1.72 -6.65
N HIS A 210 -9.36 1.75 -7.23
CA HIS A 210 -8.97 2.47 -8.44
C HIS A 210 -8.66 1.46 -9.54
N ALA A 211 -9.56 1.32 -10.51
CA ALA A 211 -9.43 0.29 -11.54
C ALA A 211 -8.58 0.74 -12.72
N ASN A 212 -7.82 -0.18 -13.31
CA ASN A 212 -7.02 0.00 -14.53
C ASN A 212 -6.08 1.21 -14.45
N ILE A 213 -5.37 1.35 -13.33
CA ILE A 213 -4.40 2.43 -13.15
C ILE A 213 -3.27 2.34 -14.18
N LEU A 214 -2.92 1.12 -14.60
CA LEU A 214 -2.01 0.80 -15.70
C LEU A 214 -2.57 -0.38 -16.49
N THR A 215 -2.51 -0.32 -17.82
CA THR A 215 -2.88 -1.44 -18.70
C THR A 215 -1.84 -1.58 -19.80
N ILE A 216 -1.75 -2.76 -20.43
CA ILE A 216 -0.88 -2.99 -21.59
C ILE A 216 -1.20 -2.06 -22.78
N GLU A 217 -2.39 -1.45 -22.85
CA GLU A 217 -2.66 -0.43 -23.87
C GLU A 217 -1.77 0.81 -23.69
N ASN A 218 -1.34 1.11 -22.47
CA ASN A 218 -0.44 2.23 -22.15
C ASN A 218 1.04 1.82 -22.15
N VAL A 219 1.35 0.54 -22.37
CA VAL A 219 2.71 -0.02 -22.39
C VAL A 219 2.86 -0.92 -23.61
N LYS A 220 3.18 -0.34 -24.76
CA LYS A 220 3.07 -1.01 -26.07
C LYS A 220 3.98 -2.23 -26.27
N TRP A 221 5.01 -2.37 -25.44
CA TRP A 221 5.90 -3.52 -25.48
C TRP A 221 5.43 -4.67 -24.59
N ALA A 222 4.56 -4.41 -23.61
CA ALA A 222 3.98 -5.43 -22.74
C ALA A 222 2.75 -6.06 -23.39
N THR A 223 2.59 -7.37 -23.23
CA THR A 223 1.44 -8.15 -23.75
C THR A 223 0.77 -9.00 -22.69
N ARG A 224 1.47 -9.34 -21.60
CA ARG A 224 1.00 -10.21 -20.51
C ARG A 224 1.91 -10.09 -19.27
N ALA A 225 1.58 -10.83 -18.22
CA ALA A 225 2.40 -10.98 -17.02
C ALA A 225 2.80 -9.63 -16.40
N VAL A 226 1.86 -8.66 -16.34
CA VAL A 226 2.06 -7.39 -15.66
C VAL A 226 2.06 -7.66 -14.15
N TRP A 227 3.26 -7.75 -13.57
CA TRP A 227 3.54 -8.27 -12.23
C TRP A 227 4.06 -7.20 -11.28
N ALA A 228 4.07 -7.60 -9.99
CA ALA A 228 4.56 -6.92 -8.79
C ALA A 228 4.92 -5.45 -9.02
N PRO A 229 4.02 -4.51 -8.71
CA PRO A 229 4.30 -3.09 -8.87
C PRO A 229 5.20 -2.56 -7.75
N ALA A 230 5.99 -1.54 -8.06
CA ALA A 230 6.65 -0.69 -7.06
C ALA A 230 6.33 0.79 -7.31
N PRO A 231 5.33 1.36 -6.62
CA PRO A 231 5.02 2.78 -6.68
C PRO A 231 6.10 3.63 -5.98
N ILE A 232 6.41 4.81 -6.53
CA ILE A 232 7.25 5.80 -5.84
C ILE A 232 6.91 7.22 -6.31
N PHE A 233 6.96 8.20 -5.40
CA PHE A 233 6.76 9.61 -5.75
C PHE A 233 8.08 10.38 -5.79
N ARG A 234 8.32 11.12 -6.89
CA ARG A 234 9.46 12.05 -6.98
C ARG A 234 9.15 13.21 -7.91
N ASN A 235 9.64 14.40 -7.56
CA ASN A 235 9.59 15.59 -8.42
C ASN A 235 8.19 15.97 -8.94
N GLY A 236 7.14 15.76 -8.13
CA GLY A 236 5.76 16.09 -8.50
C GLY A 236 5.11 15.07 -9.43
N LYS A 237 5.69 13.86 -9.56
CA LYS A 237 5.21 12.77 -10.40
C LYS A 237 5.13 11.48 -9.61
N TYR A 238 4.17 10.65 -9.98
CA TYR A 238 4.01 9.29 -9.47
C TYR A 238 4.57 8.33 -10.50
N PHE A 239 5.53 7.51 -10.09
CA PHE A 239 6.10 6.44 -10.90
C PHE A 239 5.56 5.11 -10.39
N ILE A 240 5.42 4.15 -11.29
CA ILE A 240 5.18 2.75 -10.94
C ILE A 240 6.14 1.91 -11.78
N TYR A 241 6.98 1.14 -11.11
CA TYR A 241 7.79 0.10 -11.76
C TYR A 241 6.98 -1.19 -11.73
N PHE A 242 7.17 -2.05 -12.73
CA PHE A 242 6.39 -3.29 -12.87
C PHE A 242 7.15 -4.30 -13.75
N GLY A 243 6.99 -5.60 -13.48
CA GLY A 243 7.46 -6.65 -14.39
C GLY A 243 6.47 -6.87 -15.54
N ALA A 244 6.95 -7.22 -16.74
CA ALA A 244 6.08 -7.64 -17.84
C ALA A 244 6.75 -8.65 -18.80
N ASN A 245 5.90 -9.49 -19.43
CA ASN A 245 6.24 -10.52 -20.42
C ASN A 245 7.14 -11.68 -19.96
N ASP A 246 7.54 -11.73 -18.68
CA ASP A 246 8.37 -12.79 -18.05
C ASP A 246 9.51 -13.31 -18.94
N ILE A 247 10.67 -12.66 -18.88
CA ILE A 247 11.84 -13.13 -19.64
C ILE A 247 12.56 -14.25 -18.89
N GLN A 248 12.94 -15.31 -19.60
CA GLN A 248 13.59 -16.50 -19.05
C GLN A 248 15.07 -16.58 -19.48
N GLU A 249 15.96 -16.93 -18.55
CA GLU A 249 17.40 -17.00 -18.81
C GLU A 249 17.72 -18.06 -19.88
N GLY A 250 18.49 -17.68 -20.90
CA GLY A 250 18.95 -18.60 -21.96
C GLY A 250 17.84 -19.14 -22.88
N GLN A 251 16.57 -18.79 -22.65
CA GLN A 251 15.41 -19.18 -23.45
C GLN A 251 14.54 -17.97 -23.84
N PRO A 252 15.11 -16.90 -24.42
CA PRO A 252 14.29 -15.75 -24.81
C PRO A 252 13.30 -16.16 -25.90
N GLU A 253 12.01 -15.92 -25.67
CA GLU A 253 11.01 -16.05 -26.72
C GLU A 253 11.33 -15.05 -27.85
N ALA A 254 11.46 -15.56 -29.07
CA ALA A 254 11.95 -14.78 -30.19
C ALA A 254 11.03 -13.58 -30.48
N GLY A 255 11.58 -12.36 -30.34
CA GLY A 255 10.84 -11.12 -30.62
C GLY A 255 10.04 -10.58 -29.44
N VAL A 256 10.05 -11.25 -28.29
CA VAL A 256 9.45 -10.71 -27.05
C VAL A 256 10.51 -9.92 -26.29
N ILE A 257 10.20 -8.67 -25.97
CA ILE A 257 10.95 -7.86 -25.02
C ILE A 257 10.19 -7.82 -23.71
N GLY A 258 10.88 -7.92 -22.58
CA GLY A 258 10.26 -7.97 -21.26
C GLY A 258 11.24 -7.63 -20.15
N GLY A 259 10.77 -7.70 -18.91
CA GLY A 259 11.50 -7.30 -17.71
C GLY A 259 10.82 -6.12 -17.00
N ILE A 260 11.59 -5.35 -16.25
CA ILE A 260 11.08 -4.27 -15.41
C ILE A 260 10.86 -3.01 -16.25
N GLY A 261 9.62 -2.56 -16.34
CA GLY A 261 9.22 -1.28 -16.90
C GLY A 261 9.14 -0.16 -15.87
N VAL A 262 8.94 1.07 -16.37
CA VAL A 262 8.58 2.24 -15.54
C VAL A 262 7.50 3.04 -16.27
N ALA A 263 6.40 3.30 -15.58
CA ALA A 263 5.32 4.14 -16.05
C ALA A 263 5.15 5.34 -15.10
N VAL A 264 4.60 6.44 -15.63
CA VAL A 264 4.47 7.71 -14.92
C VAL A 264 3.06 8.27 -15.01
N ALA A 265 2.60 8.90 -13.94
CA ALA A 265 1.32 9.59 -13.83
C ALA A 265 1.45 10.95 -13.15
N ASP A 266 0.43 11.80 -13.36
CA ASP A 266 0.26 13.07 -12.65
C ASP A 266 -0.41 12.91 -11.28
N LYS A 267 -0.96 11.72 -11.00
CA LYS A 267 -1.78 11.43 -9.83
C LYS A 267 -1.58 9.98 -9.36
N PRO A 268 -1.81 9.66 -8.08
CA PRO A 268 -1.64 8.31 -7.56
C PRO A 268 -2.68 7.32 -8.13
N GLU A 269 -3.89 7.76 -8.47
CA GLU A 269 -4.90 6.91 -9.13
C GLU A 269 -4.65 6.71 -10.64
N GLY A 270 -3.57 7.26 -11.19
CA GLY A 270 -3.26 7.19 -12.61
C GLY A 270 -4.13 8.11 -13.50
N PRO A 271 -4.29 7.77 -14.80
CA PRO A 271 -3.67 6.63 -15.47
C PRO A 271 -2.15 6.78 -15.61
N TYR A 272 -1.44 5.69 -15.41
CA TYR A 272 -0.01 5.57 -15.65
C TYR A 272 0.25 5.25 -17.12
N VAL A 273 1.32 5.84 -17.67
CA VAL A 273 1.74 5.65 -19.06
C VAL A 273 3.22 5.33 -19.11
N ASP A 274 3.63 4.40 -20.00
CA ASP A 274 5.03 4.03 -20.22
C ASP A 274 5.91 5.27 -20.41
N ALA A 275 6.93 5.40 -19.57
CA ALA A 275 7.77 6.59 -19.55
C ALA A 275 8.91 6.54 -20.58
N ILE A 276 9.29 5.36 -21.08
CA ILE A 276 10.50 5.19 -21.90
C ILE A 276 10.32 4.35 -23.16
N GLY A 277 9.20 3.65 -23.34
CA GLY A 277 8.89 2.87 -24.54
C GLY A 277 9.52 1.47 -24.61
N LYS A 278 10.16 1.01 -23.53
CA LYS A 278 10.86 -0.28 -23.41
C LYS A 278 11.06 -0.66 -21.93
N PRO A 279 11.51 -1.89 -21.60
CA PRO A 279 11.96 -2.19 -20.25
C PRO A 279 13.12 -1.27 -19.82
N LEU A 280 13.07 -0.81 -18.56
CA LEU A 280 14.18 -0.14 -17.88
C LEU A 280 15.31 -1.13 -17.59
N ILE A 281 14.95 -2.33 -17.12
CA ILE A 281 15.85 -3.46 -16.92
C ILE A 281 15.25 -4.64 -17.69
N GLY A 282 15.84 -4.95 -18.85
CA GLY A 282 15.35 -6.01 -19.76
C GLY A 282 16.32 -7.18 -19.93
N GLU A 283 17.33 -7.29 -19.07
CA GLU A 283 18.35 -8.32 -19.11
C GLU A 283 18.60 -8.88 -17.70
N TYR A 284 19.13 -10.11 -17.66
CA TYR A 284 19.65 -10.70 -16.43
C TYR A 284 20.99 -10.08 -16.07
N TYR A 285 21.15 -9.69 -14.81
CA TYR A 285 22.43 -9.26 -14.25
C TYR A 285 22.71 -10.11 -13.01
N ASN A 286 23.93 -10.63 -12.87
CA ASN A 286 24.32 -11.50 -11.73
C ASN A 286 23.34 -12.66 -11.47
N GLY A 287 22.72 -13.22 -12.52
CA GLY A 287 21.72 -14.30 -12.42
C GLY A 287 20.31 -13.85 -12.01
N ALA A 288 20.11 -12.59 -11.62
CA ALA A 288 18.81 -12.07 -11.21
C ALA A 288 17.88 -11.83 -12.41
N GLN A 289 16.72 -12.47 -12.38
CA GLN A 289 15.62 -12.18 -13.29
C GLN A 289 15.08 -10.77 -13.04
N PRO A 290 14.82 -9.95 -14.08
CA PRO A 290 14.25 -8.62 -13.89
C PRO A 290 12.74 -8.68 -13.63
N ILE A 291 12.38 -9.04 -12.40
CA ILE A 291 11.03 -9.04 -11.84
C ILE A 291 11.07 -8.60 -10.37
N ASP A 292 9.89 -8.43 -9.76
CA ASP A 292 9.69 -8.26 -8.32
C ASP A 292 10.55 -7.18 -7.69
N GLN A 293 10.55 -6.02 -8.36
CA GLN A 293 11.31 -4.87 -7.91
C GLN A 293 10.63 -4.13 -6.76
N ASP A 294 11.45 -3.47 -5.95
CA ASP A 294 11.08 -2.40 -5.01
C ASP A 294 11.96 -1.17 -5.27
N VAL A 295 11.41 0.03 -5.03
CA VAL A 295 12.11 1.29 -5.25
C VAL A 295 12.11 2.14 -3.99
N PHE A 296 13.32 2.41 -3.50
CA PHE A 296 13.54 3.10 -2.24
C PHE A 296 14.37 4.35 -2.45
N ILE A 297 13.92 5.48 -1.89
CA ILE A 297 14.68 6.74 -1.87
C ILE A 297 15.25 6.92 -0.47
N ASP A 298 16.58 6.93 -0.35
CA ASP A 298 17.25 7.09 0.93
C ASP A 298 17.27 8.56 1.40
N ASP A 299 17.69 8.79 2.64
CA ASP A 299 17.70 10.11 3.28
C ASP A 299 18.62 11.13 2.56
N ASP A 300 19.59 10.65 1.78
CA ASP A 300 20.47 11.49 0.96
C ASP A 300 19.84 11.89 -0.40
N GLY A 301 18.64 11.38 -0.70
CA GLY A 301 17.90 11.61 -1.92
C GLY A 301 18.26 10.66 -3.07
N GLN A 302 19.18 9.72 -2.88
CA GLN A 302 19.50 8.70 -3.87
C GLN A 302 18.37 7.68 -3.95
N ALA A 303 17.84 7.46 -5.15
CA ALA A 303 16.91 6.39 -5.44
C ALA A 303 17.66 5.09 -5.76
N TYR A 304 17.16 3.97 -5.25
CA TYR A 304 17.64 2.63 -5.50
C TYR A 304 16.50 1.76 -6.00
N ILE A 305 16.82 0.82 -6.89
CA ILE A 305 15.93 -0.28 -7.27
C ILE A 305 16.55 -1.59 -6.78
N PHE A 306 15.78 -2.32 -5.97
CA PHE A 306 16.06 -3.68 -5.55
C PHE A 306 15.19 -4.59 -6.41
N TYR A 307 15.72 -5.70 -6.92
CA TYR A 307 14.92 -6.61 -7.74
C TYR A 307 15.58 -7.98 -7.85
N GLY A 308 14.80 -8.98 -8.27
CA GLY A 308 15.35 -10.26 -8.63
C GLY A 308 14.37 -11.42 -8.49
N GLY A 309 14.42 -12.35 -9.44
CA GLY A 309 13.84 -13.70 -9.31
C GLY A 309 14.92 -14.76 -9.45
N HIS A 310 14.50 -16.04 -9.37
CA HIS A 310 15.39 -17.21 -9.51
C HIS A 310 16.53 -17.25 -8.48
N SER A 311 16.24 -16.87 -7.24
CA SER A 311 17.19 -16.91 -6.11
C SER A 311 18.41 -15.99 -6.25
N HIS A 312 18.31 -14.93 -7.05
CA HIS A 312 19.33 -13.87 -7.11
C HIS A 312 18.67 -12.51 -6.94
N ALA A 313 19.24 -11.66 -6.08
CA ALA A 313 18.79 -10.30 -5.83
C ALA A 313 19.89 -9.29 -6.20
N ASN A 314 19.49 -8.21 -6.87
CA ASN A 314 20.35 -7.11 -7.24
C ASN A 314 19.87 -5.78 -6.66
N VAL A 315 20.81 -4.85 -6.55
CA VAL A 315 20.55 -3.42 -6.36
C VAL A 315 21.21 -2.59 -7.46
N ALA A 316 20.50 -1.56 -7.91
CA ALA A 316 21.03 -0.52 -8.79
C ALA A 316 20.63 0.88 -8.29
N LYS A 317 21.42 1.89 -8.62
CA LYS A 317 21.00 3.29 -8.46
C LYS A 317 20.05 3.67 -9.58
N ILE A 318 19.05 4.49 -9.28
CA ILE A 318 18.22 5.18 -10.26
C ILE A 318 18.64 6.66 -10.29
N ASN A 319 18.80 7.22 -11.49
CA ASN A 319 19.12 8.64 -11.65
C ASN A 319 17.93 9.53 -11.23
N ASP A 320 18.17 10.84 -11.08
CA ASP A 320 17.16 11.80 -10.62
C ASP A 320 15.91 11.91 -11.51
N ASP A 321 16.00 11.46 -12.76
CA ASP A 321 14.88 11.41 -13.70
C ASP A 321 13.91 10.25 -13.44
N MET A 322 14.26 9.31 -12.55
CA MET A 322 13.52 8.09 -12.22
C MET A 322 13.31 7.11 -13.41
N ILE A 323 13.94 7.37 -14.55
CA ILE A 323 13.72 6.60 -15.79
C ILE A 323 15.01 6.10 -16.42
N SER A 324 16.14 6.26 -15.73
CA SER A 324 17.43 5.74 -16.15
C SER A 324 18.26 5.17 -14.99
N ILE A 325 19.01 4.11 -15.28
CA ILE A 325 19.91 3.45 -14.31
C ILE A 325 21.19 4.28 -14.15
N GLY A 326 21.63 4.44 -12.91
CA GLY A 326 22.84 5.14 -12.52
C GLY A 326 24.07 4.24 -12.45
N GLN A 327 25.18 4.82 -11.99
CA GLN A 327 26.43 4.11 -11.71
C GLN A 327 26.86 4.32 -10.26
N PHE A 328 27.41 3.26 -9.66
CA PHE A 328 28.16 3.33 -8.43
C PHE A 328 29.57 3.92 -8.68
N ASP A 329 30.26 4.29 -7.60
CA ASP A 329 31.57 4.97 -7.68
C ASP A 329 32.67 4.12 -8.34
N ASP A 330 32.50 2.79 -8.38
CA ASP A 330 33.38 1.85 -9.09
C ASP A 330 33.04 1.69 -10.58
N GLY A 331 32.03 2.42 -11.08
CA GLY A 331 31.58 2.38 -12.47
C GLY A 331 30.59 1.26 -12.79
N THR A 332 30.25 0.39 -11.85
CA THR A 332 29.22 -0.63 -12.03
C THR A 332 27.81 -0.04 -11.93
N SER A 333 26.81 -0.66 -12.56
CA SER A 333 25.40 -0.25 -12.44
C SER A 333 24.56 -1.19 -11.58
N PHE A 334 24.93 -2.47 -11.50
CA PHE A 334 24.20 -3.51 -10.78
C PHE A 334 25.14 -4.24 -9.82
N ARG A 335 24.68 -4.47 -8.60
CA ARG A 335 25.41 -5.21 -7.57
C ARG A 335 24.54 -6.32 -7.01
N GLU A 336 25.11 -7.51 -6.88
CA GLU A 336 24.44 -8.64 -6.23
C GLU A 336 24.40 -8.44 -4.72
N ILE A 337 23.25 -8.70 -4.12
CA ILE A 337 22.96 -8.54 -2.68
C ILE A 337 22.19 -9.73 -2.11
N THR A 338 22.12 -10.84 -2.85
CA THR A 338 21.33 -12.04 -2.56
C THR A 338 21.50 -12.54 -1.12
N PRO A 339 20.45 -12.44 -0.28
CA PRO A 339 20.41 -13.09 1.03
C PRO A 339 20.30 -14.62 0.92
N GLU A 340 20.68 -15.34 1.98
CA GLU A 340 20.39 -16.77 2.08
C GLU A 340 18.87 -17.00 2.09
N GLY A 341 18.38 -17.93 1.27
CA GLY A 341 16.96 -18.29 1.16
C GLY A 341 16.16 -17.45 0.17
N TYR A 342 16.74 -16.39 -0.40
CA TYR A 342 16.06 -15.50 -1.35
C TYR A 342 15.40 -16.24 -2.51
N THR A 343 14.15 -15.87 -2.83
CA THR A 343 13.46 -16.32 -4.04
C THR A 343 13.09 -15.12 -4.92
N GLU A 344 12.33 -14.17 -4.37
CA GLU A 344 11.75 -13.01 -5.08
C GLU A 344 11.20 -11.97 -4.09
N GLY A 345 10.48 -10.95 -4.60
CA GLY A 345 9.67 -10.02 -3.81
C GLY A 345 10.44 -9.12 -2.86
N THR A 346 11.53 -8.47 -3.33
CA THR A 346 12.29 -7.55 -2.46
C THR A 346 11.42 -6.42 -1.94
N GLN A 347 11.62 -6.01 -0.68
CA GLN A 347 11.15 -4.73 -0.16
C GLN A 347 12.12 -4.14 0.85
N MET A 348 12.44 -2.86 0.72
CA MET A 348 13.33 -2.12 1.61
C MET A 348 12.53 -1.18 2.51
N ILE A 349 12.69 -1.34 3.83
CA ILE A 349 12.22 -0.34 4.80
C ILE A 349 13.37 0.20 5.66
N LYS A 350 13.23 1.43 6.12
CA LYS A 350 14.17 2.07 7.03
C LYS A 350 13.47 2.49 8.32
N ARG A 351 14.02 2.08 9.46
CA ARG A 351 13.52 2.45 10.79
C ARG A 351 14.68 2.71 11.74
N ASN A 352 14.66 3.86 12.42
CA ASN A 352 15.70 4.27 13.39
C ASN A 352 17.14 4.17 12.84
N GLY A 353 17.33 4.52 11.57
CA GLY A 353 18.64 4.49 10.90
C GLY A 353 19.13 3.10 10.49
N LYS A 354 18.34 2.03 10.72
CA LYS A 354 18.60 0.68 10.24
C LYS A 354 17.79 0.38 8.99
N TYR A 355 18.40 -0.37 8.08
CA TYR A 355 17.76 -0.87 6.85
C TYR A 355 17.31 -2.30 7.06
N TYR A 356 16.14 -2.63 6.57
CA TYR A 356 15.54 -3.96 6.60
C TYR A 356 15.24 -4.33 5.16
N LEU A 357 16.02 -5.25 4.60
CA LEU A 357 15.67 -5.88 3.33
C LEU A 357 14.75 -7.05 3.64
N MET A 358 13.56 -7.04 3.08
CA MET A 358 12.56 -8.09 3.17
C MET A 358 12.46 -8.80 1.81
N TRP A 359 12.06 -10.08 1.82
CA TRP A 359 11.87 -10.87 0.61
C TRP A 359 10.97 -12.08 0.86
N SER A 360 10.48 -12.66 -0.24
CA SER A 360 9.79 -13.95 -0.23
C SER A 360 10.76 -15.12 -0.39
N GLU A 361 10.51 -16.19 0.37
CA GLU A 361 11.17 -17.50 0.22
C GLU A 361 10.17 -18.59 -0.15
N GLY A 362 10.63 -19.65 -0.81
CA GLY A 362 9.80 -20.80 -1.16
C GLY A 362 9.00 -20.58 -2.45
N VAL A 363 7.99 -21.41 -2.70
CA VAL A 363 7.20 -21.32 -3.94
C VAL A 363 5.85 -20.67 -3.66
N TRP A 364 5.49 -19.59 -4.35
CA TRP A 364 4.26 -18.82 -4.13
C TRP A 364 2.95 -19.63 -4.17
N THR A 365 2.92 -20.76 -4.88
CA THR A 365 1.77 -21.68 -4.88
C THR A 365 1.78 -22.69 -3.73
N GLY A 366 2.94 -22.87 -3.10
CA GLY A 366 3.28 -23.93 -2.18
C GLY A 366 3.11 -23.58 -0.69
N PRO A 367 3.28 -24.58 0.19
CA PRO A 367 3.16 -24.43 1.63
C PRO A 367 4.38 -23.79 2.30
N ASP A 368 5.49 -23.64 1.57
CA ASP A 368 6.76 -23.09 2.04
C ASP A 368 6.91 -21.60 1.74
N TYR A 369 5.95 -20.98 1.03
CA TYR A 369 5.96 -19.55 0.80
C TYR A 369 5.91 -18.77 2.11
N SER A 370 6.83 -17.81 2.25
CA SER A 370 7.03 -17.05 3.47
C SER A 370 7.70 -15.71 3.21
N VAL A 371 7.64 -14.78 4.18
CA VAL A 371 8.41 -13.54 4.17
C VAL A 371 9.53 -13.65 5.20
N SER A 372 10.73 -13.32 4.75
CA SER A 372 11.92 -13.16 5.57
C SER A 372 12.46 -11.74 5.48
N TYR A 373 13.32 -11.36 6.42
CA TYR A 373 14.08 -10.13 6.34
C TYR A 373 15.47 -10.28 6.97
N ALA A 374 16.35 -9.34 6.64
CA ALA A 374 17.64 -9.17 7.31
C ALA A 374 17.97 -7.68 7.45
N MET A 375 18.70 -7.33 8.51
CA MET A 375 19.01 -5.95 8.87
C MET A 375 20.41 -5.53 8.40
N SER A 376 20.60 -4.24 8.12
CA SER A 376 21.92 -3.65 7.88
C SER A 376 22.03 -2.20 8.39
N ASP A 377 23.27 -1.74 8.52
CA ASP A 377 23.64 -0.33 8.72
C ASP A 377 23.76 0.45 7.40
N SER A 378 23.62 -0.23 6.26
CA SER A 378 23.80 0.34 4.93
C SER A 378 22.70 -0.16 3.99
N VAL A 379 22.18 0.73 3.14
CA VAL A 379 21.19 0.41 2.09
C VAL A 379 21.70 -0.66 1.11
N LEU A 380 23.02 -0.82 0.99
CA LEU A 380 23.68 -1.80 0.12
C LEU A 380 24.13 -3.07 0.85
N GLY A 381 23.78 -3.22 2.13
CA GLY A 381 24.30 -4.30 2.97
C GLY A 381 25.77 -4.09 3.41
N PRO A 382 26.45 -5.16 3.89
CA PRO A 382 25.94 -6.53 3.96
C PRO A 382 24.75 -6.65 4.92
N PHE A 383 23.80 -7.52 4.58
CA PHE A 383 22.67 -7.83 5.44
C PHE A 383 23.05 -8.94 6.42
N GLY A 384 22.58 -8.82 7.66
CA GLY A 384 22.90 -9.72 8.76
C GLY A 384 22.12 -11.04 8.70
N GLU A 385 21.73 -11.52 9.88
CA GLU A 385 20.97 -12.77 10.02
C GLU A 385 19.58 -12.67 9.38
N THR A 386 19.22 -13.71 8.63
CA THR A 386 17.88 -13.90 8.05
C THR A 386 16.90 -14.35 9.13
N VAL A 387 15.77 -13.67 9.21
CA VAL A 387 14.67 -14.02 10.11
C VAL A 387 13.36 -14.12 9.31
N ARG A 388 12.70 -15.27 9.38
CA ARG A 388 11.35 -15.48 8.82
C ARG A 388 10.30 -14.89 9.76
N ILE A 389 9.40 -14.07 9.22
CA ILE A 389 8.37 -13.38 10.01
C ILE A 389 6.93 -13.73 9.62
N LEU A 390 6.69 -14.17 8.39
CA LEU A 390 5.36 -14.58 7.92
C LEU A 390 5.48 -15.91 7.19
N GLN A 391 4.55 -16.83 7.42
CA GLN A 391 4.45 -18.12 6.74
C GLN A 391 2.99 -18.56 6.75
N GLN A 392 2.62 -19.57 5.95
CA GLN A 392 1.26 -20.10 5.98
C GLN A 392 0.81 -20.52 7.40
N ASP A 393 -0.48 -20.38 7.67
CA ASP A 393 -1.15 -20.93 8.85
C ASP A 393 -2.23 -21.90 8.33
N PRO A 394 -2.09 -23.22 8.53
CA PRO A 394 -2.98 -24.21 7.92
C PRO A 394 -4.42 -24.14 8.43
N GLU A 395 -4.68 -23.40 9.53
CA GLU A 395 -6.01 -23.11 10.04
C GLU A 395 -6.63 -21.85 9.41
N VAL A 396 -5.86 -21.01 8.71
CA VAL A 396 -6.27 -19.70 8.19
C VAL A 396 -6.10 -19.55 6.69
N ALA A 397 -4.90 -19.81 6.15
CA ALA A 397 -4.59 -19.59 4.74
C ALA A 397 -3.31 -20.30 4.29
N LYS A 398 -3.19 -20.51 2.98
CA LYS A 398 -2.02 -21.12 2.32
C LYS A 398 -1.24 -20.07 1.53
N GLY A 399 0.00 -20.39 1.15
CA GLY A 399 0.80 -19.57 0.20
C GLY A 399 0.89 -18.10 0.61
N SER A 400 1.18 -17.83 1.88
CA SER A 400 1.20 -16.47 2.42
C SER A 400 2.60 -15.88 2.30
N GLY A 401 2.73 -14.81 1.54
CA GLY A 401 4.01 -14.15 1.29
C GLY A 401 3.83 -12.97 0.35
N HIS A 402 4.95 -12.44 -0.16
CA HIS A 402 5.08 -11.18 -0.90
C HIS A 402 4.40 -10.00 -0.20
N ASN A 403 5.18 -9.03 0.26
CA ASN A 403 4.66 -8.00 1.14
C ASN A 403 4.90 -6.56 0.65
N GLY A 404 3.99 -5.71 1.12
CA GLY A 404 4.11 -4.28 1.31
C GLY A 404 4.22 -3.95 2.80
N VAL A 405 4.73 -2.77 3.16
CA VAL A 405 4.76 -2.31 4.55
C VAL A 405 4.27 -0.87 4.67
N ILE A 406 3.23 -0.69 5.48
CA ILE A 406 2.69 0.63 5.82
C ILE A 406 3.27 1.10 7.15
N ASN A 407 3.92 2.26 7.16
CA ASN A 407 4.14 3.05 8.37
C ASN A 407 3.04 4.11 8.52
N ILE A 408 2.43 4.20 9.70
CA ILE A 408 1.54 5.31 10.02
C ILE A 408 2.42 6.57 10.23
N PRO A 409 2.26 7.63 9.41
CA PRO A 409 3.17 8.77 9.41
C PRO A 409 3.33 9.41 10.80
N ASN A 410 4.58 9.72 11.15
CA ASN A 410 4.98 10.31 12.45
C ASN A 410 4.72 9.42 13.67
N THR A 411 4.59 8.11 13.47
CA THR A 411 4.44 7.14 14.56
C THR A 411 5.34 5.93 14.33
N ASP A 412 5.41 5.07 15.33
CA ASP A 412 6.07 3.76 15.24
C ASP A 412 5.04 2.61 15.11
N VAL A 413 3.93 2.90 14.42
CA VAL A 413 2.84 1.95 14.15
C VAL A 413 3.01 1.46 12.72
N TRP A 414 3.28 0.17 12.56
CA TRP A 414 3.54 -0.49 11.29
C TRP A 414 2.56 -1.63 10.98
N TYR A 415 2.21 -1.78 9.72
CA TYR A 415 1.41 -2.89 9.21
C TYR A 415 2.16 -3.57 8.08
N ILE A 416 2.10 -4.90 8.02
CA ILE A 416 2.49 -5.67 6.85
C ILE A 416 1.25 -5.92 6.02
N VAL A 417 1.30 -5.62 4.73
CA VAL A 417 0.27 -5.98 3.74
C VAL A 417 0.85 -7.11 2.92
N TYR A 418 0.08 -8.17 2.70
CA TYR A 418 0.58 -9.38 2.03
C TYR A 418 -0.55 -10.09 1.30
N HIS A 419 -0.20 -11.03 0.43
CA HIS A 419 -1.22 -11.89 -0.15
C HIS A 419 -1.26 -13.25 0.53
N ARG A 420 -2.43 -13.89 0.49
CA ARG A 420 -2.64 -15.26 0.96
C ARG A 420 -3.67 -15.96 0.08
N ARG A 421 -3.68 -17.29 0.07
CA ARG A 421 -4.72 -18.09 -0.60
C ARG A 421 -5.72 -18.63 0.42
N PRO A 422 -7.04 -18.37 0.26
CA PRO A 422 -8.06 -18.99 1.11
C PRO A 422 -7.95 -20.52 1.12
N LEU A 423 -8.29 -21.17 2.25
CA LEU A 423 -8.14 -22.62 2.42
C LEU A 423 -8.94 -23.43 1.40
N SER A 424 -10.13 -22.96 1.02
CA SER A 424 -11.02 -23.62 0.05
C SER A 424 -10.52 -23.52 -1.39
N GLU A 425 -9.59 -22.62 -1.68
CA GLU A 425 -9.08 -22.40 -3.03
C GLU A 425 -7.89 -23.31 -3.37
N THR A 426 -7.92 -23.87 -4.58
CA THR A 426 -6.89 -24.79 -5.09
C THR A 426 -6.09 -24.22 -6.25
N ASP A 427 -6.59 -23.19 -6.93
CA ASP A 427 -5.86 -22.50 -7.98
C ASP A 427 -4.80 -21.58 -7.34
N GLY A 428 -3.56 -21.67 -7.82
CA GLY A 428 -2.47 -20.81 -7.37
C GLY A 428 -2.83 -19.32 -7.45
N ASN A 429 -3.55 -18.93 -8.50
CA ASN A 429 -3.87 -17.54 -8.80
C ASN A 429 -4.97 -16.96 -7.89
N HIS A 430 -5.72 -17.76 -7.14
CA HIS A 430 -6.78 -17.27 -6.25
C HIS A 430 -6.22 -16.72 -4.93
N ARG A 431 -5.39 -15.68 -5.05
CA ARG A 431 -4.76 -14.95 -3.94
C ARG A 431 -5.59 -13.73 -3.58
N VAL A 432 -5.67 -13.42 -2.30
CA VAL A 432 -6.38 -12.25 -1.75
C VAL A 432 -5.44 -11.44 -0.88
N LEU A 433 -5.69 -10.13 -0.78
CA LEU A 433 -4.89 -9.24 0.05
C LEU A 433 -5.36 -9.28 1.51
N ALA A 434 -4.38 -9.28 2.41
CA ALA A 434 -4.57 -9.18 3.85
C ALA A 434 -3.56 -8.19 4.43
N TYR A 435 -3.83 -7.67 5.62
CA TYR A 435 -2.82 -6.96 6.40
C TYR A 435 -2.95 -7.25 7.88
N ASP A 436 -1.82 -7.19 8.58
CA ASP A 436 -1.75 -7.38 10.01
C ASP A 436 -0.75 -6.41 10.64
N ARG A 437 -0.91 -6.16 11.94
CA ARG A 437 0.01 -5.32 12.71
C ARG A 437 1.40 -5.96 12.71
N MET A 438 2.41 -5.20 12.32
CA MET A 438 3.81 -5.58 12.42
C MET A 438 4.43 -4.91 13.65
N TYR A 439 5.09 -5.70 14.49
CA TYR A 439 5.70 -5.25 15.74
C TYR A 439 7.21 -5.41 15.69
N PHE A 440 7.92 -4.52 16.36
CA PHE A 440 9.36 -4.59 16.56
C PHE A 440 9.65 -4.92 18.02
N ASN A 441 10.58 -5.84 18.24
CA ASN A 441 11.16 -6.13 19.54
C ASN A 441 12.07 -4.97 20.00
N GLU A 442 12.45 -4.97 21.28
CA GLU A 442 13.32 -3.93 21.86
C GLU A 442 14.69 -3.83 21.17
N ASP A 443 15.21 -4.95 20.63
CA ASP A 443 16.48 -5.01 19.90
C ASP A 443 16.38 -4.54 18.44
N GLY A 444 15.18 -4.18 17.98
CA GLY A 444 14.90 -3.72 16.62
C GLY A 444 14.55 -4.84 15.65
N THR A 445 14.57 -6.11 16.03
CA THR A 445 14.07 -7.21 15.19
C THR A 445 12.55 -7.12 15.04
N ILE A 446 12.01 -7.64 13.94
CA ILE A 446 10.56 -7.77 13.70
C ILE A 446 10.07 -9.04 14.39
N ALA A 447 8.97 -8.93 15.14
CA ALA A 447 8.30 -10.08 15.76
C ALA A 447 7.54 -10.90 14.70
N PRO A 448 7.38 -12.23 14.89
CA PRO A 448 6.56 -13.05 14.00
C PRO A 448 5.15 -12.49 13.82
N VAL A 449 4.69 -12.47 12.58
CA VAL A 449 3.35 -12.02 12.18
C VAL A 449 2.38 -13.18 12.35
N ASN A 450 1.33 -12.96 13.14
CA ASN A 450 0.22 -13.88 13.27
C ASN A 450 -0.89 -13.42 12.33
N MET A 451 -1.35 -14.30 11.43
CA MET A 451 -2.49 -14.00 10.57
C MET A 451 -3.77 -13.96 11.40
N LEU A 452 -4.33 -12.77 11.57
CA LEU A 452 -5.52 -12.63 12.40
C LEU A 452 -6.78 -12.93 11.59
N VAL A 453 -7.71 -13.66 12.22
CA VAL A 453 -9.05 -13.89 11.70
C VAL A 453 -10.02 -13.11 12.57
N LYS A 454 -10.34 -11.90 12.15
CA LYS A 454 -11.19 -10.97 12.88
C LYS A 454 -11.89 -10.02 11.92
N ASP A 455 -13.02 -9.51 12.37
CA ASP A 455 -13.85 -8.55 11.66
C ASP A 455 -14.68 -7.77 12.68
N ASP A 456 -14.64 -6.45 12.62
CA ASP A 456 -15.49 -5.57 13.42
C ASP A 456 -16.59 -4.88 12.61
N PHE A 457 -16.64 -5.15 11.31
CA PHE A 457 -17.60 -4.63 10.34
C PHE A 457 -17.62 -3.08 10.27
N ALA A 458 -16.55 -2.42 10.73
CA ALA A 458 -16.45 -0.96 10.76
C ALA A 458 -16.44 -0.35 9.35
N ASP A 459 -15.99 -1.11 8.35
CA ASP A 459 -15.96 -0.72 6.94
C ASP A 459 -17.32 -0.82 6.23
N GLY A 460 -18.34 -1.37 6.92
CA GLY A 460 -19.66 -1.60 6.37
C GLY A 460 -19.75 -2.78 5.40
N GLN A 461 -18.74 -3.66 5.35
CA GLN A 461 -18.65 -4.78 4.42
C GLN A 461 -18.50 -6.11 5.14
N SER A 462 -18.74 -7.21 4.43
CA SER A 462 -18.54 -8.57 4.94
C SER A 462 -17.68 -9.37 3.96
N VAL A 463 -16.58 -8.77 3.49
CA VAL A 463 -15.67 -9.40 2.53
C VAL A 463 -15.09 -10.68 3.14
N GLY A 464 -14.98 -11.74 2.34
CA GLY A 464 -14.49 -13.05 2.80
C GLY A 464 -15.53 -13.92 3.54
N TRP A 465 -16.70 -13.39 3.89
CA TRP A 465 -17.77 -14.17 4.52
C TRP A 465 -18.64 -14.92 3.51
N LYS A 466 -18.72 -16.25 3.63
CA LYS A 466 -19.57 -17.08 2.78
C LYS A 466 -20.91 -17.37 3.44
N GLN A 467 -22.00 -16.96 2.80
CA GLN A 467 -23.35 -17.01 3.37
C GLN A 467 -24.16 -18.19 2.83
N TYR A 468 -24.97 -18.82 3.69
CA TYR A 468 -25.88 -19.91 3.32
C TYR A 468 -27.23 -19.77 4.05
N GLY A 469 -28.33 -19.96 3.32
CA GLY A 469 -29.69 -19.75 3.83
C GLY A 469 -30.18 -18.33 3.56
N SER A 470 -30.72 -17.67 4.58
CA SER A 470 -31.19 -16.28 4.48
C SER A 470 -30.03 -15.31 4.21
N ALA A 471 -30.35 -14.16 3.62
CA ALA A 471 -29.37 -13.12 3.33
C ALA A 471 -28.78 -12.50 4.61
N TRP A 472 -27.53 -12.06 4.53
CA TRP A 472 -26.85 -11.30 5.56
C TRP A 472 -26.33 -9.98 5.00
N SER A 473 -26.23 -8.97 5.86
CA SER A 473 -25.75 -7.64 5.50
C SER A 473 -25.11 -6.95 6.69
N VAL A 474 -24.19 -6.02 6.45
CA VAL A 474 -23.69 -5.14 7.51
C VAL A 474 -24.60 -3.92 7.65
N ALA A 475 -25.02 -3.63 8.88
CA ALA A 475 -25.81 -2.45 9.24
C ALA A 475 -25.40 -1.94 10.62
N ASP A 476 -25.10 -0.64 10.71
CA ASP A 476 -24.55 0.02 11.91
C ASP A 476 -23.34 -0.73 12.50
N GLU A 477 -22.37 -1.08 11.64
CA GLU A 477 -21.16 -1.83 12.05
C GLU A 477 -21.47 -3.19 12.70
N ARG A 478 -22.61 -3.78 12.34
CA ARG A 478 -23.02 -5.11 12.77
C ARG A 478 -23.33 -5.98 11.59
N PHE A 479 -22.87 -7.22 11.62
CA PHE A 479 -23.30 -8.23 10.68
C PHE A 479 -24.66 -8.78 11.10
N VAL A 480 -25.68 -8.57 10.27
CA VAL A 480 -27.08 -8.79 10.58
C VAL A 480 -27.66 -9.87 9.68
N SER A 481 -28.40 -10.80 10.28
CA SER A 481 -29.13 -11.82 9.53
C SER A 481 -30.57 -11.40 9.24
N ALA A 482 -31.01 -11.60 8.00
CA ALA A 482 -32.40 -11.40 7.59
C ALA A 482 -33.32 -12.59 7.93
N GLY A 483 -32.79 -13.70 8.46
CA GLY A 483 -33.57 -14.91 8.71
C GLY A 483 -32.74 -16.09 9.21
N ALA A 484 -33.24 -17.31 9.01
CA ALA A 484 -32.47 -18.51 9.33
C ALA A 484 -31.31 -18.71 8.35
N GLY A 485 -30.10 -18.90 8.86
CA GLY A 485 -28.92 -19.13 8.01
C GLY A 485 -27.63 -19.22 8.80
N VAL A 486 -26.53 -19.37 8.06
CA VAL A 486 -25.15 -19.32 8.57
C VAL A 486 -24.30 -18.42 7.68
N ALA A 487 -23.28 -17.82 8.26
CA ALA A 487 -22.22 -17.12 7.52
C ALA A 487 -20.87 -17.60 8.05
N MET A 488 -19.99 -18.01 7.14
CA MET A 488 -18.77 -18.76 7.44
C MET A 488 -17.52 -18.01 7.02
N LEU A 489 -16.48 -18.13 7.83
CA LEU A 489 -15.10 -17.83 7.48
C LEU A 489 -14.47 -19.09 6.84
N ASP A 490 -13.47 -18.88 5.99
CA ASP A 490 -12.72 -19.98 5.37
C ASP A 490 -11.55 -20.43 6.27
N THR A 491 -11.89 -21.02 7.41
CA THR A 491 -10.96 -21.47 8.44
C THR A 491 -11.03 -22.98 8.67
N ASN A 492 -10.10 -23.53 9.45
CA ASN A 492 -10.13 -24.93 9.86
C ASN A 492 -9.55 -25.15 11.28
N PHE A 493 -9.93 -24.31 12.25
CA PHE A 493 -9.38 -24.38 13.59
C PHE A 493 -9.74 -25.68 14.32
N GLY A 494 -8.76 -26.23 15.03
CA GLY A 494 -8.95 -27.27 16.02
C GLY A 494 -9.13 -26.67 17.40
N ASP A 495 -8.01 -26.37 18.06
CA ASP A 495 -8.02 -25.62 19.30
C ASP A 495 -8.22 -24.13 19.00
N LEU A 496 -9.16 -23.49 19.70
CA LEU A 496 -9.56 -22.12 19.42
C LEU A 496 -10.05 -21.36 20.66
N VAL A 497 -9.80 -20.05 20.61
CA VAL A 497 -10.52 -19.02 21.36
C VAL A 497 -11.29 -18.20 20.34
N TYR A 498 -12.62 -18.17 20.47
CA TYR A 498 -13.53 -17.51 19.54
C TYR A 498 -14.38 -16.50 20.29
N ASP A 499 -14.09 -15.23 20.04
CA ASP A 499 -14.73 -14.07 20.63
C ASP A 499 -15.71 -13.43 19.67
N ALA A 500 -16.85 -12.98 20.19
CA ALA A 500 -17.71 -12.04 19.48
C ALA A 500 -18.56 -11.18 20.39
N THR A 501 -19.08 -10.07 19.86
CA THR A 501 -20.23 -9.38 20.45
C THR A 501 -21.50 -9.80 19.73
N ILE A 502 -22.54 -10.18 20.48
CA ILE A 502 -23.83 -10.63 19.93
C ILE A 502 -24.95 -9.86 20.60
N SER A 503 -25.93 -9.40 19.82
CA SER A 503 -27.25 -9.02 20.34
C SER A 503 -28.36 -9.78 19.62
N VAL A 504 -29.33 -10.22 20.41
CA VAL A 504 -30.55 -10.87 19.94
C VAL A 504 -31.70 -9.92 20.21
N SER A 505 -32.36 -9.42 19.17
CA SER A 505 -33.40 -8.38 19.27
C SER A 505 -34.67 -8.76 20.05
N GLY A 506 -34.72 -9.94 20.67
CA GLY A 506 -35.90 -10.47 21.38
C GLY A 506 -36.97 -11.07 20.46
N SER A 507 -36.69 -11.18 19.15
CA SER A 507 -37.41 -12.06 18.23
C SER A 507 -37.12 -13.54 18.56
N ASP A 508 -37.87 -14.49 17.96
CA ASP A 508 -37.66 -15.94 18.10
C ASP A 508 -36.29 -16.46 17.59
N ALA A 509 -35.31 -15.57 17.38
CA ALA A 509 -33.99 -15.90 16.88
C ALA A 509 -33.07 -16.36 18.02
N ASP A 510 -32.51 -17.56 17.87
CA ASP A 510 -31.27 -17.93 18.52
C ASP A 510 -30.12 -17.39 17.66
N ALA A 511 -29.07 -16.86 18.30
CA ALA A 511 -27.87 -16.38 17.62
C ALA A 511 -26.62 -16.83 18.34
N GLY A 512 -25.61 -17.24 17.58
CA GLY A 512 -24.41 -17.79 18.19
C GLY A 512 -23.26 -18.02 17.24
N LEU A 513 -22.17 -18.49 17.85
CA LEU A 513 -20.92 -18.87 17.21
C LEU A 513 -21.01 -20.32 16.78
N LEU A 514 -20.83 -20.56 15.48
CA LEU A 514 -20.72 -21.88 14.87
C LEU A 514 -19.24 -22.17 14.71
N PHE A 515 -18.74 -23.27 15.27
CA PHE A 515 -17.30 -23.57 15.31
C PHE A 515 -17.02 -25.06 15.12
N ARG A 516 -15.82 -25.36 14.63
CA ARG A 516 -15.45 -26.70 14.15
C ARG A 516 -16.52 -27.27 13.19
N ALA A 517 -17.02 -26.41 12.31
CA ALA A 517 -18.11 -26.72 11.42
C ALA A 517 -17.61 -27.47 10.19
N GLY A 518 -18.41 -28.44 9.75
CA GLY A 518 -18.16 -29.25 8.56
C GLY A 518 -19.42 -29.37 7.72
N ASN A 519 -19.24 -29.79 6.46
CA ASN A 519 -20.34 -30.00 5.51
C ASN A 519 -21.26 -28.78 5.36
N VAL A 520 -20.71 -27.56 5.47
CA VAL A 520 -21.49 -26.33 5.31
C VAL A 520 -21.71 -26.07 3.82
N SER A 521 -22.98 -26.05 3.42
CA SER A 521 -23.39 -25.83 2.03
C SER A 521 -24.75 -25.15 1.98
N GLY A 522 -25.30 -24.95 0.78
CA GLY A 522 -26.69 -24.51 0.62
C GLY A 522 -27.71 -25.48 1.24
N ASP A 523 -27.34 -26.75 1.42
CA ASP A 523 -28.11 -27.72 2.18
C ASP A 523 -27.58 -27.83 3.62
N LEU A 524 -28.18 -27.05 4.52
CA LEU A 524 -27.83 -27.07 5.95
C LEU A 524 -28.30 -28.34 6.67
N SER A 525 -29.03 -29.24 6.01
CA SER A 525 -29.36 -30.55 6.59
C SER A 525 -28.15 -31.47 6.71
N GLN A 526 -27.01 -31.13 6.09
CA GLN A 526 -25.76 -31.88 6.21
C GLN A 526 -24.79 -31.28 7.24
N LEU A 527 -25.12 -30.11 7.81
CA LEU A 527 -24.25 -29.39 8.73
C LEU A 527 -23.79 -30.28 9.89
N THR A 528 -22.50 -30.22 10.17
CA THR A 528 -21.88 -30.76 11.39
C THR A 528 -21.12 -29.67 12.12
N GLY A 529 -20.97 -29.78 13.43
CA GLY A 529 -20.20 -28.83 14.24
C GLY A 529 -20.88 -28.48 15.56
N TYR A 530 -20.31 -27.51 16.28
CA TYR A 530 -20.87 -27.01 17.52
C TYR A 530 -21.42 -25.59 17.36
N HIS A 531 -22.46 -25.27 18.12
CA HIS A 531 -23.06 -23.94 18.13
C HIS A 531 -23.26 -23.48 19.57
N ALA A 532 -22.53 -22.44 19.96
CA ALA A 532 -22.66 -21.76 21.24
C ALA A 532 -23.49 -20.50 21.04
N LYS A 533 -24.70 -20.46 21.61
CA LYS A 533 -25.72 -19.47 21.28
C LYS A 533 -26.37 -18.84 22.49
N ILE A 534 -26.85 -17.61 22.31
CA ILE A 534 -27.85 -16.99 23.16
C ILE A 534 -29.21 -17.31 22.53
N SER A 535 -30.09 -17.95 23.29
CA SER A 535 -31.44 -18.29 22.82
C SER A 535 -32.37 -17.09 22.85
N ALA A 536 -33.48 -17.19 22.11
CA ALA A 536 -34.58 -16.21 22.18
C ALA A 536 -35.20 -16.07 23.58
N SER A 537 -34.93 -17.04 24.48
CA SER A 537 -35.37 -16.99 25.89
C SER A 537 -34.32 -16.45 26.85
N GLY A 538 -33.13 -16.07 26.38
CA GLY A 538 -32.03 -15.56 27.22
C GLY A 538 -31.19 -16.63 27.92
N SER A 539 -31.25 -17.89 27.46
CA SER A 539 -30.34 -18.96 27.92
C SER A 539 -29.08 -19.00 27.06
N VAL A 540 -27.95 -19.35 27.66
CA VAL A 540 -26.75 -19.77 26.92
C VAL A 540 -26.88 -21.26 26.65
N ILE A 541 -26.77 -21.67 25.39
CA ILE A 541 -26.89 -23.07 24.98
C ILE A 541 -25.67 -23.46 24.17
N LEU A 542 -25.08 -24.60 24.51
CA LEU A 542 -24.13 -25.29 23.66
C LEU A 542 -24.82 -26.51 23.07
N GLU A 543 -24.95 -26.53 21.74
CA GLU A 543 -25.51 -27.65 20.98
C GLU A 543 -24.51 -28.18 19.95
N LYS A 544 -24.73 -29.39 19.47
CA LYS A 544 -24.00 -29.95 18.34
C LYS A 544 -24.95 -30.37 17.22
N PHE A 545 -24.49 -30.21 15.99
CA PHE A 545 -25.16 -30.67 14.78
C PHE A 545 -24.48 -31.94 14.26
N VAL A 546 -25.26 -32.98 14.00
CA VAL A 546 -24.81 -34.19 13.30
C VAL A 546 -25.75 -34.42 12.13
N THR A 547 -25.28 -34.13 10.91
CA THR A 547 -26.13 -34.16 9.70
C THR A 547 -27.40 -33.35 9.91
N GLY A 548 -27.22 -32.07 10.28
CA GLY A 548 -28.29 -31.10 10.48
C GLY A 548 -29.15 -31.32 11.73
N ALA A 549 -29.10 -32.49 12.36
CA ALA A 549 -29.84 -32.78 13.60
C ALA A 549 -29.12 -32.16 14.79
N SER A 550 -29.81 -31.27 15.52
CA SER A 550 -29.29 -30.64 16.74
C SER A 550 -29.49 -31.53 17.98
N SER A 551 -28.50 -31.52 18.88
CA SER A 551 -28.62 -32.03 20.24
C SER A 551 -27.93 -31.08 21.23
N ILE A 552 -28.62 -30.75 22.33
CA ILE A 552 -28.07 -29.89 23.39
C ILE A 552 -27.07 -30.69 24.21
N LEU A 553 -25.86 -30.14 24.36
CA LEU A 553 -24.83 -30.67 25.25
C LEU A 553 -24.97 -30.09 26.66
N SER A 554 -25.24 -28.79 26.75
CA SER A 554 -25.42 -28.08 28.01
C SER A 554 -26.18 -26.78 27.80
N GLN A 555 -26.87 -26.32 28.84
CA GLN A 555 -27.68 -25.10 28.82
C GLN A 555 -27.66 -24.44 30.20
N SER A 556 -27.60 -23.10 30.22
CA SER A 556 -27.76 -22.29 31.42
C SER A 556 -29.22 -21.92 31.67
N ASP A 557 -29.49 -21.42 32.87
CA ASP A 557 -30.71 -20.66 33.13
C ASP A 557 -30.84 -19.45 32.21
N ALA A 558 -32.06 -18.94 32.06
CA ALA A 558 -32.38 -17.76 31.27
C ALA A 558 -32.00 -16.47 32.03
N ILE A 559 -30.72 -16.09 31.93
CA ILE A 559 -30.13 -14.97 32.70
C ILE A 559 -29.61 -13.84 31.79
N ILE A 560 -29.60 -14.04 30.48
CA ILE A 560 -29.10 -13.06 29.52
C ILE A 560 -30.21 -12.06 29.18
N THR A 561 -29.84 -10.77 29.18
CA THR A 561 -30.77 -9.70 28.79
C THR A 561 -30.88 -9.66 27.27
N LEU A 562 -32.10 -9.61 26.74
CA LEU A 562 -32.29 -9.54 25.29
C LEU A 562 -32.24 -8.08 24.81
N ALA A 563 -32.02 -7.91 23.50
CA ALA A 563 -31.87 -6.62 22.82
C ALA A 563 -30.71 -5.75 23.35
N THR A 564 -29.76 -6.36 24.05
CA THR A 564 -28.49 -5.76 24.47
C THR A 564 -27.33 -6.54 23.88
N GLU A 565 -26.20 -5.86 23.71
CA GLU A 565 -24.97 -6.48 23.26
C GLU A 565 -24.31 -7.25 24.41
N HIS A 566 -23.88 -8.47 24.12
CA HIS A 566 -23.19 -9.36 25.05
C HIS A 566 -21.90 -9.85 24.43
N HIS A 567 -20.83 -9.85 25.23
CA HIS A 567 -19.56 -10.45 24.81
C HIS A 567 -19.63 -11.95 25.07
N ILE A 568 -19.59 -12.75 24.01
CA ILE A 568 -19.47 -14.20 24.09
C ILE A 568 -18.04 -14.62 23.75
N ARG A 569 -17.53 -15.60 24.51
CA ARG A 569 -16.27 -16.29 24.18
C ARG A 569 -16.47 -17.79 24.25
N VAL A 570 -16.02 -18.49 23.23
CA VAL A 570 -15.85 -19.94 23.23
C VAL A 570 -14.37 -20.25 23.37
N THR A 571 -14.02 -21.11 24.31
CA THR A 571 -12.70 -21.74 24.36
C THR A 571 -12.89 -23.23 24.14
N ALA A 572 -12.39 -23.75 23.02
CA ALA A 572 -12.42 -25.17 22.70
C ALA A 572 -10.98 -25.69 22.57
N VAL A 573 -10.55 -26.52 23.53
CA VAL A 573 -9.19 -27.11 23.57
C VAL A 573 -9.32 -28.61 23.74
N GLY A 574 -8.87 -29.37 22.74
CA GLY A 574 -9.15 -30.79 22.63
C GLY A 574 -10.66 -31.05 22.68
N SER A 575 -11.11 -31.82 23.67
CA SER A 575 -12.52 -32.14 23.90
C SER A 575 -13.24 -31.16 24.84
N GLN A 576 -12.51 -30.24 25.48
CA GLN A 576 -13.06 -29.34 26.49
C GLN A 576 -13.60 -28.09 25.80
N ILE A 577 -14.87 -27.77 26.06
CA ILE A 577 -15.55 -26.60 25.51
C ILE A 577 -16.09 -25.77 26.67
N SER A 578 -15.69 -24.51 26.73
CA SER A 578 -16.19 -23.52 27.68
C SER A 578 -16.82 -22.35 26.94
N VAL A 579 -17.99 -21.91 27.39
CA VAL A 579 -18.69 -20.72 26.87
C VAL A 579 -18.82 -19.69 27.97
N PHE A 580 -18.27 -18.51 27.75
CA PHE A 580 -18.32 -17.34 28.62
C PHE A 580 -19.26 -16.31 28.02
N VAL A 581 -20.00 -15.59 28.88
CA VAL A 581 -20.84 -14.47 28.46
C VAL A 581 -20.72 -13.35 29.48
N ASP A 582 -20.27 -12.19 29.00
CA ASP A 582 -19.90 -10.95 29.71
C ASP A 582 -18.79 -11.11 30.77
N ASP A 583 -18.97 -12.04 31.71
CA ASP A 583 -17.92 -12.48 32.62
C ASP A 583 -16.99 -13.46 31.90
N MET A 584 -15.78 -12.99 31.58
CA MET A 584 -14.72 -13.78 30.93
C MET A 584 -13.88 -14.60 31.91
N GLN A 585 -14.25 -14.65 33.20
CA GLN A 585 -13.56 -15.45 34.22
C GLN A 585 -14.30 -16.76 34.51
N THR A 586 -15.63 -16.71 34.59
CA THR A 586 -16.45 -17.88 34.94
C THR A 586 -17.27 -18.36 33.73
N PRO A 587 -17.07 -19.60 33.25
CA PRO A 587 -17.85 -20.09 32.13
C PRO A 587 -19.32 -20.28 32.53
N ARG A 588 -20.23 -19.83 31.65
CA ARG A 588 -21.67 -20.14 31.75
C ARG A 588 -21.96 -21.59 31.39
N ILE A 589 -21.14 -22.15 30.50
CA ILE A 589 -21.19 -23.55 30.07
C ILE A 589 -19.78 -24.13 30.14
N ALA A 590 -19.66 -25.32 30.72
CA ALA A 590 -18.48 -26.17 30.57
C ALA A 590 -18.97 -27.57 30.14
N ALA A 591 -18.41 -28.10 29.06
CA ALA A 591 -18.77 -29.39 28.50
C ALA A 591 -17.55 -30.15 27.97
N THR A 592 -17.71 -31.46 27.84
CA THR A 592 -16.72 -32.36 27.23
C THR A 592 -17.38 -33.12 26.10
N ASP A 593 -16.92 -32.96 24.87
CA ASP A 593 -17.42 -33.71 23.70
C ASP A 593 -16.29 -33.91 22.68
N THR A 594 -16.30 -35.05 21.99
CA THR A 594 -15.24 -35.47 21.05
C THR A 594 -15.75 -35.60 19.61
N SER A 595 -16.97 -35.13 19.31
CA SER A 595 -17.61 -35.37 18.02
C SER A 595 -16.87 -34.65 16.88
N PHE A 596 -16.37 -33.43 17.14
CA PHE A 596 -15.66 -32.60 16.16
C PHE A 596 -14.35 -32.06 16.75
N SER A 597 -13.24 -32.36 16.09
CA SER A 597 -11.89 -31.93 16.49
C SER A 597 -11.39 -30.70 15.76
N THR A 598 -11.85 -30.47 14.52
CA THR A 598 -11.51 -29.31 13.68
C THR A 598 -12.69 -28.92 12.79
N GLY A 599 -12.63 -27.74 12.19
CA GLY A 599 -13.54 -27.32 11.12
C GLY A 599 -13.59 -25.80 10.99
N ALA A 600 -14.44 -25.32 10.09
CA ALA A 600 -14.61 -23.89 9.86
C ALA A 600 -15.37 -23.20 10.99
N ASP A 601 -15.19 -21.89 11.09
CA ASP A 601 -15.82 -21.03 12.08
C ASP A 601 -16.73 -20.01 11.40
N GLY A 602 -17.77 -19.59 12.10
CA GLY A 602 -18.74 -18.66 11.57
C GLY A 602 -19.80 -18.31 12.57
N VAL A 603 -20.89 -17.76 12.08
CA VAL A 603 -22.04 -17.34 12.87
C VAL A 603 -23.30 -17.99 12.34
N ARG A 604 -24.26 -18.22 13.23
CA ARG A 604 -25.55 -18.82 12.89
C ARG A 604 -26.68 -18.03 13.52
N SER A 605 -27.77 -17.91 12.77
CA SER A 605 -29.05 -17.44 13.29
C SER A 605 -30.20 -18.37 12.91
N SER A 606 -31.17 -18.57 13.80
CA SER A 606 -32.38 -19.35 13.50
C SER A 606 -33.52 -18.52 12.92
N ALA A 607 -33.47 -17.19 13.02
CA ALA A 607 -34.50 -16.28 12.51
C ALA A 607 -33.92 -14.86 12.34
N ALA A 608 -34.75 -13.92 11.88
CA ALA A 608 -34.29 -12.55 11.64
C ALA A 608 -33.95 -11.79 12.93
N GLY A 609 -32.99 -10.88 12.84
CA GLY A 609 -32.72 -9.88 13.89
C GLY A 609 -31.59 -10.22 14.86
N ALA A 610 -30.82 -11.27 14.58
CA ALA A 610 -29.51 -11.48 15.19
C ALA A 610 -28.50 -10.46 14.64
N ARG A 611 -27.68 -9.87 15.51
CA ARG A 611 -26.62 -8.93 15.15
C ARG A 611 -25.32 -9.37 15.80
N PHE A 612 -24.25 -9.34 15.02
CA PHE A 612 -22.89 -9.66 15.45
C PHE A 612 -22.02 -8.41 15.28
N GLY A 613 -21.32 -8.00 16.33
CA GLY A 613 -20.32 -6.92 16.27
C GLY A 613 -18.95 -7.48 15.94
N TYR A 614 -17.92 -7.04 16.67
CA TYR A 614 -16.60 -7.67 16.60
C TYR A 614 -16.69 -9.19 16.70
N ILE A 615 -15.92 -9.86 15.84
CA ILE A 615 -15.71 -11.30 15.76
C ILE A 615 -14.19 -11.53 15.67
N SER A 616 -13.66 -12.51 16.40
CA SER A 616 -12.27 -12.95 16.26
C SER A 616 -12.09 -14.40 16.65
N VAL A 617 -11.38 -15.17 15.84
CA VAL A 617 -10.97 -16.54 16.15
C VAL A 617 -9.46 -16.67 16.07
N ALA A 618 -8.86 -17.30 17.07
CA ALA A 618 -7.42 -17.51 17.17
C ALA A 618 -7.10 -18.81 17.91
N LYS A 619 -5.85 -19.25 17.81
CA LYS A 619 -5.31 -20.32 18.66
C LYS A 619 -5.27 -19.84 20.14
N PRO A 620 -5.48 -20.74 21.12
CA PRO A 620 -5.55 -20.38 22.55
C PRO A 620 -4.29 -19.82 23.17
#